data_AF-A0A6G4WYP0-F1
#
_entry.id   AF-A0A6G4WYP0-F1
#
_cell.length_a   1.000
_cell.length_b   1.000
_cell.length_c   1.000
_cell.angle_alpha   90.00
_cell.angle_beta   90.00
_cell.angle_gamma   90.00
#
_symmetry.space_group_name_H-M   'P 1'
#
loop_
_entity.id
_entity.type
_entity.pdbx_description
1 polymer ?
#
loop_
_entity_poly.entity_id
_entity_poly.type
_entity_poly.pdbx_seq_one_letter_code
_entity_poly.pdbx_strand_id
1 'polypeptide(L)' 'MTGLSTLLIFVGLFLAGGAFSFWKQQLPKGVVVLLGSASALALLAGILRVEW' A
#
# COMPACT_ATOMS: atom_id res chain seq x y z
N MET A 1 7.69 13.17 11.61
CA MET A 1 7.55 12.40 10.34
C MET A 1 8.89 12.37 9.63
N THR A 2 9.40 11.18 9.28
CA THR A 2 10.67 11.03 8.54
C THR A 2 10.43 10.83 7.04
N GLY A 3 11.47 11.03 6.22
CA GLY A 3 11.40 10.75 4.78
C GLY A 3 10.99 9.30 4.46
N LEU A 4 11.46 8.34 5.27
CA LEU A 4 11.08 6.93 5.15
C LEU A 4 9.59 6.71 5.48
N SER A 5 9.08 7.32 6.56
CA SER A 5 7.65 7.22 6.91
C SER A 5 6.77 7.76 5.79
N THR A 6 7.09 8.94 5.25
CA THR A 6 6.37 9.53 4.11
C THR A 6 6.39 8.63 2.88
N LEU A 7 7.56 8.07 2.54
CA LEU A 7 7.71 7.17 1.39
C LEU A 7 6.88 5.90 1.54
N LEU A 8 6.89 5.28 2.72
CA LEU A 8 6.11 4.08 3.01
C LEU A 8 4.60 4.33 2.92
N ILE A 9 4.12 5.48 3.44
CA ILE A 9 2.71 5.87 3.33
C ILE A 9 2.34 6.10 1.87
N PHE A 10 3.15 6.84 1.12
CA PHE A 10 2.92 7.11 -0.29
C PHE A 10 2.86 5.83 -1.13
N VAL A 11 3.83 4.94 -0.97
CA VAL A 11 3.87 3.63 -1.65
C VAL A 11 2.66 2.79 -1.24
N GLY A 12 2.30 2.78 0.05
CA GLY A 12 1.13 2.07 0.54
C GLY A 12 -0.17 2.52 -0.14
N LEU A 13 -0.39 3.84 -0.26
CA LEU A 13 -1.55 4.39 -0.97
C LEU A 13 -1.51 4.10 -2.47
N PHE A 14 -0.34 4.19 -3.10
CA PHE A 14 -0.15 3.83 -4.51
C PHE A 14 -0.51 2.36 -4.79
N LEU A 15 -0.04 1.45 -3.93
CA LEU A 15 -0.36 0.01 -4.04
C LEU A 15 -1.85 -0.28 -3.79
N ALA A 16 -2.51 0.46 -2.89
CA ALA A 16 -3.96 0.36 -2.69
C ALA A 16 -4.72 0.77 -3.97
N GLY A 17 -4.30 1.86 -4.61
CA GLY A 17 -4.82 2.29 -5.90
C GLY A 17 -4.62 1.22 -6.99
N GLY A 18 -3.43 0.61 -7.02
CA GLY A 18 -3.12 -0.51 -7.90
C GLY A 18 -4.03 -1.72 -7.67
N ALA A 19 -4.22 -2.14 -6.42
CA ALA A 19 -5.09 -3.27 -6.05
C ALA A 19 -6.55 -3.02 -6.48
N PHE A 20 -7.07 -1.81 -6.22
CA PHE A 20 -8.42 -1.43 -6.64
C PHE A 20 -8.56 -1.43 -8.17
N SER A 21 -7.58 -0.88 -8.88
CA SER A 21 -7.55 -0.88 -10.34
C SER A 21 -7.56 -2.31 -10.90
N PHE A 22 -6.71 -3.19 -10.37
CA PHE A 22 -6.60 -4.58 -10.81
C PHE A 22 -7.87 -5.38 -10.53
N TRP A 23 -8.52 -5.12 -9.39
CA TRP A 23 -9.82 -5.70 -9.09
C TRP A 23 -10.88 -5.28 -10.10
N LYS A 24 -10.93 -3.99 -10.46
CA LYS A 24 -11.88 -3.48 -11.48
C LYS A 24 -11.61 -4.04 -12.87
N GLN A 25 -10.34 -4.34 -13.19
CA GLN A 25 -9.92 -4.98 -14.45
C GLN A 25 -10.09 -6.51 -14.47
N GLN A 26 -10.62 -7.12 -13.39
CA GLN A 26 -10.79 -8.58 -13.28
C GLN A 26 -9.49 -9.37 -13.44
N LEU A 27 -8.36 -8.81 -13.00
CA LEU A 27 -7.08 -9.53 -12.99
C LEU A 27 -7.08 -10.69 -11.97
N PRO A 28 -6.15 -11.65 -12.08
CA PRO A 28 -6.10 -12.79 -11.17
C PRO A 28 -6.10 -12.37 -9.70
N LYS A 29 -7.01 -12.98 -8.91
CA LYS A 29 -7.22 -12.63 -7.50
C LYS A 29 -5.94 -12.67 -6.67
N GLY A 30 -5.02 -13.59 -6.97
CA GLY A 30 -3.73 -13.68 -6.28
C GLY A 30 -2.91 -12.39 -6.37
N VAL A 31 -2.90 -11.73 -7.54
CA VAL A 31 -2.17 -10.47 -7.73
C VAL A 31 -2.85 -9.32 -6.99
N VAL A 32 -4.18 -9.29 -6.99
CA VAL A 32 -4.97 -8.29 -6.23
C VAL A 32 -4.70 -8.42 -4.73
N VAL A 33 -4.74 -9.65 -4.21
CA VAL A 33 -4.47 -9.92 -2.78
C VAL A 33 -3.03 -9.59 -2.42
N LEU A 34 -2.07 -9.88 -3.29
CA LEU A 34 -0.66 -9.53 -3.09
C LEU A 34 -0.45 -8.02 -3.02
N LEU A 35 -1.02 -7.24 -3.96
CA LEU A 35 -0.92 -5.79 -3.92
C LEU A 35 -1.62 -5.21 -2.68
N GLY A 36 -2.79 -5.74 -2.35
CA GLY A 36 -3.54 -5.32 -1.16
C GLY A 36 -2.78 -5.58 0.14
N SER A 37 -2.14 -6.74 0.28
CA SER A 37 -1.34 -7.07 1.46
C SER A 37 -0.05 -6.24 1.55
N ALA A 38 0.64 -6.03 0.43
CA ALA A 38 1.81 -5.15 0.36
C ALA A 38 1.45 -3.70 0.72
N SER A 39 0.30 -3.22 0.24
CA SER A 39 -0.26 -1.91 0.62
C SER A 39 -0.49 -1.80 2.13
N ALA A 40 -1.19 -2.77 2.72
CA ALA A 40 -1.46 -2.78 4.15
C ALA A 40 -0.18 -2.77 4.99
N LEU A 41 0.81 -3.60 4.62
CA LEU A 41 2.10 -3.66 5.30
C LEU A 41 2.88 -2.34 5.20
N ALA A 42 2.91 -1.71 4.01
CA ALA A 42 3.58 -0.43 3.81
C ALA A 42 2.90 0.72 4.59
N LEU A 43 1.57 0.78 4.58
CA LEU A 43 0.81 1.78 5.34
C LEU A 43 1.02 1.61 6.85
N LEU A 44 0.89 0.39 7.38
CA LEU A 44 1.13 0.10 8.79
C LEU A 44 2.55 0.49 9.19
N ALA A 45 3.54 0.09 8.39
CA ALA A 45 4.94 0.44 8.62
C ALA A 45 5.18 1.96 8.61
N GLY A 46 4.57 2.68 7.66
CA GLY A 46 4.69 4.13 7.55
C GLY A 46 4.06 4.86 8.73
N ILE A 47 2.83 4.49 9.10
CA ILE A 47 2.05 5.08 10.20
C ILE A 47 2.73 4.86 11.55
N LEU A 48 3.23 3.65 11.82
CA LEU A 48 3.94 3.35 13.07
C LEU A 48 5.25 4.14 13.23
N ARG A 49 5.77 4.73 12.15
CA ARG A 49 6.98 5.58 12.12
C ARG A 49 6.65 7.08 12.06
N VAL A 50 5.38 7.46 12.20
CA VAL A 50 5.00 8.87 12.33
C VAL A 50 5.40 9.34 13.73
N GLU A 51 6.59 9.94 13.80
CA GLU A 51 7.01 10.71 14.95
C GLU A 51 6.26 12.06 14.92
N TRP A 52 5.52 12.37 15.98
CA TRP A 52 4.76 13.61 16.15
C TRP A 52 5.63 14.73 16.72
#